data_AF-A0A7W8FI39-F1
#
_entry.id   AF-A0A7W8FI39-F1
#
_cell.length_a   1.000
_cell.length_b   1.000
_cell.length_c   1.000
_cell.angle_alpha   90.00
_cell.angle_beta   90.00
_cell.angle_gamma   90.00
#
_symmetry.space_group_name_H-M   'P 1'
#
loop_
_entity.id
_entity.type
_entity.pdbx_description
1 polymer ?
#
loop_
_entity_poly.entity_id
_entity_poly.type
_entity_poly.pdbx_seq_one_letter_code
_entity_poly.pdbx_strand_id
1 'polypeptide(L)'
;MTDPRRTLIAVLLDRSGSMETVKSDTEGGFNAFIDTQRAEPGDARVTLAQFDTEYDVVYANRPIGDVPRLELQPRGGTALYDALGRLITDVGADLAALAEDERPGTVIVVVLTDGHENSSREWTHDAVGAAIRRQESDYAWDFLFLGANMDAVQIGTALGVQAEKSMTWDTTGGGVVNAMASAGAFVARKRSAPAGAKVQGFSENDRVAALGNANK
;
A
#
# COMPACT_ATOMS: atom_id res chain seq x y z
N MET A 1 -5.03 24.96 6.06
CA MET A 1 -4.25 24.18 5.08
C MET A 1 -3.60 23.02 5.82
N THR A 2 -3.56 21.83 5.21
CA THR A 2 -2.89 20.63 5.72
C THR A 2 -1.40 20.85 6.01
N ASP A 3 -0.78 20.10 6.93
CA ASP A 3 0.66 20.18 7.22
C ASP A 3 1.47 19.55 6.07
N PRO A 4 2.19 20.34 5.25
CA PRO A 4 2.92 19.84 4.09
C PRO A 4 4.13 18.98 4.47
N ARG A 5 4.54 18.96 5.74
CA ARG A 5 5.69 18.17 6.24
C ARG A 5 5.26 16.81 6.80
N ARG A 6 3.94 16.59 6.96
CA ARG A 6 3.39 15.36 7.50
C ARG A 6 2.89 14.45 6.39
N THR A 7 3.31 13.20 6.44
CA THR A 7 2.89 12.13 5.53
C THR A 7 2.18 11.02 6.30
N LEU A 8 1.05 10.55 5.77
CA LEU A 8 0.45 9.29 6.20
C LEU A 8 0.74 8.20 5.16
N ILE A 9 1.30 7.09 5.61
CA ILE A 9 1.48 5.86 4.84
C ILE A 9 0.49 4.83 5.37
N ALA A 10 -0.57 4.56 4.63
CA ALA A 10 -1.55 3.52 4.97
C ALA A 10 -1.20 2.25 4.19
N VAL A 11 -0.87 1.18 4.89
CA VAL A 11 -0.55 -0.12 4.28
C VAL A 11 -1.73 -1.07 4.49
N LEU A 12 -2.26 -1.58 3.38
CA LEU A 12 -3.20 -2.69 3.35
C LEU A 12 -2.43 -3.96 2.97
N LEU A 13 -2.31 -4.88 3.91
CA LEU A 13 -1.48 -6.07 3.73
C LEU A 13 -2.35 -7.33 3.78
N ASP A 14 -2.34 -8.09 2.70
CA ASP A 14 -2.98 -9.39 2.63
C ASP A 14 -2.32 -10.35 3.62
N ARG A 15 -3.15 -11.09 4.34
CA ARG A 15 -2.77 -12.21 5.20
C ARG A 15 -3.64 -13.43 4.91
N SER A 16 -4.17 -13.55 3.70
CA SER A 16 -4.87 -14.74 3.22
C SER A 16 -3.94 -15.96 3.25
N GLY A 17 -4.51 -17.17 3.22
CA GLY A 17 -3.71 -18.39 3.33
C GLY A 17 -2.63 -18.57 2.24
N SER A 18 -2.76 -17.92 1.08
CA SER A 18 -1.74 -17.95 0.01
C SER A 18 -0.43 -17.31 0.44
N MET A 19 -0.50 -16.28 1.29
CA MET A 19 0.65 -15.53 1.80
C MET A 19 1.63 -16.38 2.61
N GLU A 20 1.26 -17.59 3.05
CA GLU A 20 2.13 -18.50 3.80
C GLU A 20 3.45 -18.78 3.07
N THR A 21 3.40 -18.89 1.73
CA THR A 21 4.58 -19.20 0.92
C THR A 21 5.59 -18.04 0.85
N VAL A 22 5.12 -16.81 1.05
CA VAL A 22 5.90 -15.57 0.93
C VAL A 22 5.98 -14.80 2.25
N LYS A 23 5.57 -15.43 3.35
CA LYS A 23 5.47 -14.81 4.68
C LYS A 23 6.77 -14.16 5.12
N SER A 24 7.85 -14.94 5.15
CA SER A 24 9.16 -14.47 5.65
C SER A 24 9.71 -13.32 4.79
N ASP A 25 9.54 -13.40 3.47
CA ASP A 25 10.01 -12.36 2.55
C ASP A 25 9.14 -11.10 2.64
N THR A 26 7.83 -11.25 2.89
CA THR A 26 6.90 -10.15 3.13
C THR A 26 7.23 -9.42 4.42
N GLU A 27 7.45 -10.15 5.51
CA GLU A 27 7.90 -9.60 6.79
C GLU A 27 9.21 -8.85 6.62
N GLY A 28 10.22 -9.46 5.99
CA GLY A 28 11.50 -8.81 5.68
C GLY A 28 11.37 -7.56 4.82
N GLY A 29 10.60 -7.63 3.74
CA GLY A 29 10.35 -6.53 2.80
C GLY A 29 9.64 -5.35 3.47
N PHE A 30 8.60 -5.61 4.26
CA PHE A 30 7.92 -4.57 5.05
C PHE A 30 8.85 -3.93 6.07
N ASN A 31 9.62 -4.75 6.78
CA ASN A 31 10.58 -4.29 7.78
C ASN A 31 11.66 -3.38 7.17
N ALA A 32 12.20 -3.76 6.01
CA ALA A 32 13.13 -2.94 5.26
C ALA A 32 12.48 -1.64 4.75
N PHE A 33 11.25 -1.72 4.22
CA PHE A 33 10.48 -0.55 3.81
C PHE A 33 10.34 0.46 4.96
N ILE A 34 9.88 0.03 6.14
CA ILE A 34 9.76 0.91 7.31
C ILE A 34 11.12 1.51 7.71
N ASP A 35 12.19 0.72 7.72
CA ASP A 35 13.52 1.23 8.07
C ASP A 35 14.04 2.29 7.08
N THR A 36 13.79 2.12 5.78
CA THR A 36 14.11 3.18 4.79
C THR A 36 13.32 4.45 5.08
N GLN A 37 12.02 4.31 5.36
CA GLN A 37 11.14 5.44 5.61
C GLN A 37 11.44 6.14 6.94
N ARG A 38 12.01 5.46 7.93
CA ARG A 38 12.50 6.09 9.17
C ARG A 38 13.69 7.01 8.93
N ALA A 39 14.53 6.70 7.94
CA ALA A 39 15.72 7.48 7.62
C ALA A 39 15.38 8.74 6.79
N GLU A 40 14.23 8.76 6.12
CA GLU A 40 13.76 9.92 5.36
C GLU A 40 13.34 11.07 6.30
N PRO A 41 13.62 12.33 5.94
CA PRO A 41 13.21 13.49 6.73
C PRO A 41 11.69 13.66 6.78
N GLY A 42 11.23 14.55 7.68
CA GLY A 42 9.82 14.90 7.84
C GLY A 42 9.09 14.05 8.89
N ASP A 43 7.81 14.36 9.09
CA ASP A 43 6.93 13.62 10.00
C ASP A 43 6.17 12.56 9.20
N ALA A 44 6.39 11.29 9.51
CA ALA A 44 5.69 10.18 8.87
C ALA A 44 4.93 9.36 9.91
N ARG A 45 3.67 9.08 9.60
CA ARG A 45 2.80 8.20 10.39
C ARG A 45 2.35 7.03 9.54
N VAL A 46 2.14 5.90 10.16
CA VAL A 46 1.81 4.64 9.50
C VAL A 46 0.52 4.09 10.06
N THR A 47 -0.41 3.75 9.18
CA THR A 47 -1.55 2.89 9.47
C THR A 47 -1.26 1.54 8.83
N LEU A 48 -1.40 0.44 9.58
CA LEU A 48 -1.33 -0.91 9.03
C LEU A 48 -2.67 -1.59 9.29
N ALA A 49 -3.32 -1.99 8.20
CA ALA A 49 -4.43 -2.91 8.24
C ALA A 49 -4.02 -4.22 7.57
N GLN A 50 -4.34 -5.35 8.21
CA GLN A 50 -4.20 -6.67 7.62
C GLN A 50 -5.58 -7.21 7.25
N PHE A 51 -5.67 -7.99 6.19
CA PHE A 51 -6.94 -8.57 5.78
C PHE A 51 -6.82 -10.00 5.28
N ASP A 52 -7.87 -10.77 5.54
CA ASP A 52 -8.18 -12.04 4.89
C ASP A 52 -9.66 -12.03 4.46
N THR A 53 -10.49 -12.89 5.03
CA THR A 53 -11.95 -12.73 5.14
C THR A 53 -12.39 -11.76 6.24
N GLU A 54 -11.48 -11.41 7.15
CA GLU A 54 -11.63 -10.41 8.21
C GLU A 54 -10.72 -9.21 7.92
N TYR A 55 -11.11 -8.03 8.41
CA TYR A 55 -10.35 -6.78 8.29
C TYR A 55 -9.92 -6.31 9.69
N ASP A 56 -8.61 -6.21 9.93
CA ASP A 56 -8.06 -5.80 11.21
C ASP A 56 -7.10 -4.62 11.06
N VAL A 57 -7.41 -3.52 11.75
CA VAL A 57 -6.47 -2.40 11.92
C VAL A 57 -5.50 -2.76 13.03
N VAL A 58 -4.26 -3.14 12.67
CA VAL A 58 -3.20 -3.50 13.63
C VAL A 58 -2.77 -2.26 14.42
N TYR A 59 -2.64 -1.13 13.73
CA TYR A 59 -2.48 0.19 14.33
C TYR A 59 -2.85 1.27 13.32
N ALA A 60 -3.37 2.39 13.83
CA ALA A 60 -3.69 3.57 13.03
C ALA A 60 -2.82 4.76 13.45
N ASN A 61 -2.39 5.54 12.46
CA ASN A 61 -1.72 6.82 12.65
C ASN A 61 -0.52 6.73 13.62
N ARG A 62 0.27 5.65 13.58
CA ARG A 62 1.41 5.45 14.50
C ARG A 62 2.64 6.21 14.01
N PRO A 63 3.37 6.95 14.86
CA PRO A 63 4.65 7.55 14.45
C PRO A 63 5.59 6.49 13.88
N ILE A 64 6.27 6.79 12.77
CA ILE A 64 7.08 5.79 12.07
C ILE A 64 8.24 5.23 12.92
N GLY A 65 8.73 6.00 13.88
CA GLY A 65 9.72 5.56 14.86
C GLY A 65 9.22 4.38 15.71
N ASP A 66 7.94 4.36 16.02
CA ASP A 66 7.31 3.39 16.95
C ASP A 66 6.71 2.18 16.23
N VAL A 67 6.84 2.08 14.90
CA VAL A 67 6.29 0.98 14.12
C VAL A 67 7.02 -0.33 14.48
N PRO A 68 6.32 -1.36 14.98
CA PRO A 68 6.95 -2.64 15.29
C PRO A 68 7.37 -3.38 14.01
N ARG A 69 8.18 -4.42 14.18
CA ARG A 69 8.41 -5.38 13.09
C ARG A 69 7.09 -6.07 12.73
N LEU A 70 6.89 -6.37 11.44
CA LEU A 70 5.70 -7.08 10.99
C LEU A 70 5.70 -8.52 11.51
N GLU A 71 4.57 -8.94 12.06
CA GLU A 71 4.24 -10.33 12.32
C GLU A 71 3.03 -10.68 11.47
N LEU A 72 3.20 -11.63 10.54
CA LEU A 72 2.16 -12.06 9.63
C LEU A 72 1.62 -13.42 10.06
N GLN A 73 0.30 -13.55 10.09
CA GLN A 73 -0.39 -14.80 10.41
C GLN A 73 -1.35 -15.16 9.27
N PRO A 74 -0.85 -15.80 8.20
CA PRO A 74 -1.66 -16.16 7.04
C PRO A 74 -2.81 -17.11 7.40
N ARG A 75 -4.03 -16.79 6.95
CA ARG A 75 -5.25 -17.58 7.16
C ARG A 75 -6.37 -17.13 6.23
N GLY A 76 -7.43 -17.92 6.07
CA GLY A 76 -8.66 -17.48 5.38
C GLY A 76 -8.48 -17.21 3.88
N GLY A 77 -9.48 -16.54 3.30
CA GLY A 77 -9.51 -16.13 1.89
C GLY A 77 -9.10 -14.67 1.68
N THR A 78 -9.36 -14.12 0.49
CA THR A 78 -8.93 -12.77 0.09
C THR A 78 -10.14 -11.88 -0.17
N ALA A 79 -10.56 -11.08 0.82
CA ALA A 79 -11.62 -10.06 0.69
C ALA A 79 -11.04 -8.67 0.42
N LEU A 80 -10.32 -8.54 -0.71
CA LEU A 80 -9.58 -7.34 -1.10
C LEU A 80 -10.48 -6.11 -1.27
N TYR A 81 -11.66 -6.26 -1.89
CA TYR A 81 -12.56 -5.12 -2.12
C TYR A 81 -13.13 -4.58 -0.81
N ASP A 82 -13.58 -5.46 0.08
CA ASP A 82 -14.07 -5.07 1.40
C ASP A 82 -12.96 -4.38 2.20
N ALA A 83 -11.75 -4.94 2.17
CA ALA A 83 -10.59 -4.39 2.87
C ALA A 83 -10.17 -3.01 2.35
N LEU A 84 -10.17 -2.81 1.02
CA LEU A 84 -9.90 -1.51 0.40
C LEU A 84 -10.95 -0.46 0.75
N GLY A 85 -12.23 -0.84 0.62
CA GLY A 85 -13.34 0.04 0.94
C GLY A 85 -13.32 0.50 2.39
N ARG A 86 -13.06 -0.44 3.32
CA ARG A 86 -12.91 -0.17 4.76
C ARG A 86 -11.71 0.73 5.05
N LEU A 87 -10.52 0.39 4.53
CA LEU A 87 -9.33 1.21 4.78
C LEU A 87 -9.50 2.66 4.28
N ILE A 88 -10.04 2.85 3.07
CA ILE A 88 -10.28 4.20 2.53
C ILE A 88 -11.26 4.97 3.41
N THR A 89 -12.31 4.31 3.89
CA THR A 89 -13.32 4.91 4.75
C THR A 89 -12.75 5.28 6.12
N ASP A 90 -12.03 4.36 6.74
CA ASP A 90 -11.44 4.53 8.07
C ASP A 90 -10.37 5.62 8.08
N VAL A 91 -9.44 5.59 7.13
CA VAL A 91 -8.43 6.64 6.98
C VAL A 91 -9.08 7.99 6.68
N GLY A 92 -10.10 8.01 5.81
CA GLY A 92 -10.84 9.23 5.51
C GLY A 92 -11.53 9.84 6.74
N ALA A 93 -12.15 8.99 7.57
CA ALA A 93 -12.79 9.39 8.81
C ALA A 93 -11.78 9.91 9.85
N ASP A 94 -10.66 9.21 10.03
CA ASP A 94 -9.57 9.62 10.93
C ASP A 94 -9.01 10.98 10.52
N LEU A 95 -8.75 11.19 9.23
CA LEU A 95 -8.26 12.48 8.74
C LEU A 95 -9.30 13.60 8.87
N ALA A 96 -10.57 13.31 8.64
CA ALA A 96 -11.65 14.29 8.81
C ALA A 96 -11.82 14.74 10.27
N ALA A 97 -11.53 13.86 11.23
CA ALA A 97 -11.60 14.15 12.65
C ALA A 97 -10.46 15.07 13.15
N LEU A 98 -9.35 15.16 12.42
CA LEU A 98 -8.25 16.07 12.72
C LEU A 98 -8.58 17.52 12.34
N ALA A 99 -8.01 18.46 13.10
CA ALA A 99 -7.95 19.86 12.67
C ALA A 99 -7.23 19.96 11.31
N GLU A 100 -7.65 20.89 10.47
CA GLU A 100 -7.18 20.94 9.08
C GLU A 100 -5.65 21.08 9.00
N ASP A 101 -5.04 21.84 9.89
CA ASP A 101 -3.59 22.06 9.99
C ASP A 101 -2.82 20.88 10.62
N GLU A 102 -3.51 19.90 11.19
CA GLU A 102 -2.90 18.66 11.69
C GLU A 102 -2.96 17.50 10.69
N ARG A 103 -3.80 17.64 9.65
CA ARG A 103 -3.93 16.65 8.57
C ARG A 103 -2.65 16.58 7.73
N PRO A 104 -2.23 15.38 7.31
CA PRO A 104 -1.07 15.22 6.44
C PRO A 104 -1.30 15.89 5.09
N GLY A 105 -0.29 16.60 4.59
CA GLY A 105 -0.29 17.12 3.22
C GLY A 105 -0.05 16.05 2.15
N THR A 106 0.40 14.86 2.57
CA THR A 106 0.64 13.71 1.69
C THR A 106 0.02 12.45 2.30
N VAL A 107 -0.84 11.77 1.53
CA VAL A 107 -1.42 10.47 1.91
C VAL A 107 -1.10 9.44 0.83
N ILE A 108 -0.50 8.33 1.23
CA ILE A 108 -0.11 7.25 0.32
C ILE A 108 -0.70 5.95 0.86
N VAL A 109 -1.47 5.26 0.03
CA VAL A 109 -2.02 3.94 0.31
C VAL A 109 -1.17 2.91 -0.44
N VAL A 110 -0.60 1.94 0.27
CA VAL A 110 0.17 0.83 -0.30
C VAL A 110 -0.62 -0.45 -0.08
N VAL A 111 -0.98 -1.13 -1.18
CA VAL A 111 -1.72 -2.39 -1.16
C VAL A 111 -0.77 -3.50 -1.56
N LEU A 112 -0.64 -4.52 -0.72
CA LEU A 112 0.17 -5.70 -0.99
C LEU A 112 -0.70 -6.96 -0.87
N THR A 113 -0.73 -7.77 -1.92
CA THR A 113 -1.51 -9.02 -1.96
C THR A 113 -0.89 -10.03 -2.92
N ASP A 114 -1.01 -11.32 -2.59
CA ASP A 114 -0.65 -12.43 -3.48
C ASP A 114 -1.88 -13.23 -3.98
N GLY A 115 -3.06 -12.85 -3.51
CA GLY A 115 -4.32 -13.53 -3.78
C GLY A 115 -5.22 -12.75 -4.73
N HIS A 116 -5.99 -13.48 -5.53
CA HIS A 116 -7.12 -12.91 -6.25
C HIS A 116 -8.32 -12.73 -5.33
N GLU A 117 -9.04 -11.63 -5.48
CA GLU A 117 -10.34 -11.41 -4.82
C GLU A 117 -11.26 -12.63 -4.97
N ASN A 118 -11.75 -13.14 -3.83
CA ASN A 118 -12.61 -14.33 -3.79
C ASN A 118 -13.60 -14.35 -2.61
N SER A 119 -13.61 -13.35 -1.73
CA SER A 119 -14.30 -13.41 -0.45
C SER A 119 -15.09 -12.14 -0.05
N SER A 120 -14.96 -11.03 -0.78
CA SER A 120 -15.65 -9.76 -0.50
C SER A 120 -17.17 -9.85 -0.64
N ARG A 121 -17.90 -9.10 0.19
CA ARG A 121 -19.37 -9.12 0.29
C ARG A 121 -20.02 -7.74 0.40
N GLU A 122 -19.31 -6.73 0.85
CA GLU A 122 -19.85 -5.39 1.13
C GLU A 122 -19.50 -4.39 0.01
N TRP A 123 -18.29 -4.49 -0.51
CA TRP A 123 -17.76 -3.60 -1.53
C TRP A 123 -17.63 -4.31 -2.87
N THR A 124 -18.09 -3.63 -3.90
CA THR A 124 -17.93 -4.08 -5.28
C THR A 124 -16.67 -3.47 -5.90
N HIS A 125 -16.15 -4.12 -6.92
CA HIS A 125 -15.07 -3.59 -7.76
C HIS A 125 -15.29 -2.12 -8.16
N ASP A 126 -16.48 -1.80 -8.67
CA ASP A 126 -16.80 -0.45 -9.15
C ASP A 126 -16.89 0.58 -8.02
N ALA A 127 -17.40 0.17 -6.85
CA ALA A 127 -17.45 1.02 -5.67
C ALA A 127 -16.05 1.34 -5.15
N VAL A 128 -15.15 0.36 -5.10
CA VAL A 128 -13.74 0.56 -4.74
C VAL A 128 -13.07 1.49 -5.75
N GLY A 129 -13.24 1.25 -7.05
CA GLY A 129 -12.65 2.11 -8.07
C GLY A 129 -13.17 3.54 -8.03
N ALA A 130 -14.45 3.75 -7.71
CA ALA A 130 -15.01 5.08 -7.49
C ALA A 130 -14.42 5.76 -6.26
N ALA A 131 -14.22 5.01 -5.17
CA ALA A 131 -13.59 5.52 -3.95
C ALA A 131 -12.15 5.94 -4.20
N ILE A 132 -11.34 5.10 -4.86
CA ILE A 132 -9.95 5.41 -5.21
C ILE A 132 -9.87 6.68 -6.05
N ARG A 133 -10.65 6.76 -7.15
CA ARG A 133 -10.66 7.94 -8.02
C ARG A 133 -11.03 9.22 -7.27
N ARG A 134 -12.01 9.14 -6.37
CA ARG A 134 -12.41 10.28 -5.55
C ARG A 134 -11.29 10.74 -4.62
N GLN A 135 -10.59 9.81 -3.96
CA GLN A 135 -9.48 10.17 -3.08
C GLN A 135 -8.30 10.76 -3.86
N GLU A 136 -8.00 10.24 -5.06
CA GLU A 136 -6.98 10.84 -5.94
C GLU A 136 -7.39 12.24 -6.43
N SER A 137 -8.65 12.45 -6.84
CA SER A 137 -9.10 13.72 -7.42
C SER A 137 -9.32 14.83 -6.39
N ASP A 138 -9.96 14.50 -5.28
CA ASP A 138 -10.45 15.49 -4.31
C ASP A 138 -9.39 15.80 -3.24
N TYR A 139 -8.53 14.81 -2.94
CA TYR A 139 -7.59 14.88 -1.83
C TYR A 139 -6.14 14.56 -2.21
N ALA A 140 -5.87 14.30 -3.49
CA ALA A 140 -4.52 14.01 -4.01
C ALA A 140 -3.84 12.83 -3.31
N TRP A 141 -4.60 11.82 -2.87
CA TRP A 141 -4.03 10.57 -2.37
C TRP A 141 -3.30 9.83 -3.49
N ASP A 142 -2.25 9.09 -3.12
CA ASP A 142 -1.58 8.18 -4.04
C ASP A 142 -1.87 6.73 -3.65
N PHE A 143 -2.25 5.90 -4.62
CA PHE A 143 -2.42 4.46 -4.42
C PHE A 143 -1.32 3.70 -5.13
N LEU A 144 -0.62 2.82 -4.40
CA LEU A 144 0.32 1.84 -4.94
C LEU A 144 -0.31 0.45 -4.81
N PHE A 145 -0.30 -0.32 -5.90
CA PHE A 145 -0.86 -1.67 -5.92
C PHE A 145 0.21 -2.70 -6.28
N LEU A 146 0.57 -3.56 -5.33
CA LEU A 146 1.63 -4.56 -5.46
C LEU A 146 1.00 -5.97 -5.41
N GLY A 147 0.89 -6.62 -6.56
CA GLY A 147 0.22 -7.92 -6.70
C GLY A 147 1.13 -9.06 -7.11
N ALA A 148 1.05 -10.22 -6.46
CA ALA A 148 1.84 -11.40 -6.85
C ALA A 148 1.18 -12.22 -7.97
N ASN A 149 1.99 -12.77 -8.89
CA ASN A 149 1.58 -13.82 -9.84
C ASN A 149 0.31 -13.53 -10.65
N MET A 150 -0.09 -12.27 -10.75
CA MET A 150 -1.27 -11.77 -11.44
C MET A 150 -0.90 -10.57 -12.29
N ASP A 151 -1.72 -10.23 -13.28
CA ASP A 151 -1.59 -8.93 -13.95
C ASP A 151 -2.08 -7.82 -13.01
N ALA A 152 -1.22 -7.47 -12.05
CA ALA A 152 -1.48 -6.45 -11.04
C ALA A 152 -1.66 -5.07 -11.67
N VAL A 153 -1.11 -4.86 -12.87
CA VAL A 153 -1.37 -3.65 -13.67
C VAL A 153 -2.79 -3.66 -14.18
N GLN A 154 -3.26 -4.76 -14.77
CA GLN A 154 -4.65 -4.90 -15.22
C GLN A 154 -5.63 -4.77 -14.04
N ILE A 155 -5.40 -5.46 -12.93
CA ILE A 155 -6.27 -5.41 -11.75
C ILE A 155 -6.24 -4.02 -11.11
N GLY A 156 -5.05 -3.45 -10.91
CA GLY A 156 -4.88 -2.12 -10.37
C GLY A 156 -5.58 -1.06 -11.23
N THR A 157 -5.41 -1.10 -12.55
CA THR A 157 -6.08 -0.18 -13.47
C THR A 157 -7.59 -0.36 -13.51
N ALA A 158 -8.10 -1.59 -13.40
CA ALA A 158 -9.52 -1.85 -13.26
C ALA A 158 -10.08 -1.24 -11.95
N LEU A 159 -9.32 -1.31 -10.86
CA LEU A 159 -9.60 -0.65 -9.58
C LEU A 159 -9.32 0.87 -9.61
N GLY A 160 -8.90 1.45 -10.73
CA GLY A 160 -8.66 2.89 -10.87
C GLY A 160 -7.29 3.37 -10.39
N VAL A 161 -6.37 2.46 -10.05
CA VAL A 161 -4.96 2.79 -9.80
C VAL A 161 -4.22 2.96 -11.12
N GLN A 162 -3.41 4.00 -11.24
CA GLN A 162 -2.65 4.26 -12.47
C GLN A 162 -1.64 3.13 -12.74
N ALA A 163 -1.48 2.72 -14.00
CA ALA A 163 -0.59 1.61 -14.37
C ALA A 163 0.85 1.80 -13.85
N GLU A 164 1.36 3.03 -13.89
CA GLU A 164 2.69 3.39 -13.36
C GLU A 164 2.82 3.27 -11.83
N LYS A 165 1.72 3.09 -11.11
CA LYS A 165 1.66 2.85 -9.66
C LYS A 165 1.18 1.44 -9.30
N SER A 166 1.03 0.57 -10.29
CA SER A 166 0.74 -0.85 -10.09
C SER A 166 1.95 -1.69 -10.49
N MET A 167 2.25 -2.75 -9.76
CA MET A 167 3.40 -3.61 -10.01
C MET A 167 3.06 -5.07 -9.74
N THR A 168 3.38 -5.93 -10.72
CA THR A 168 3.39 -7.38 -10.52
C THR A 168 4.72 -7.81 -9.92
N TRP A 169 4.67 -8.69 -8.93
CA TRP A 169 5.85 -9.35 -8.39
C TRP A 169 5.72 -10.88 -8.45
N ASP A 170 6.84 -11.57 -8.47
CA ASP A 170 6.88 -13.04 -8.43
C ASP A 170 7.06 -13.50 -6.98
N THR A 171 6.34 -14.57 -6.60
CA THR A 171 6.49 -15.22 -5.29
C THR A 171 7.87 -15.85 -5.06
N THR A 172 8.69 -15.96 -6.10
CA THR A 172 10.03 -16.51 -6.07
C THR A 172 11.10 -15.42 -6.27
N GLY A 173 12.36 -15.75 -6.00
CA GLY A 173 13.49 -14.87 -6.36
C GLY A 173 13.54 -13.52 -5.65
N GLY A 174 12.83 -13.35 -4.53
CA GLY A 174 12.78 -12.09 -3.77
C GLY A 174 11.88 -11.02 -4.38
N GLY A 175 10.90 -11.39 -5.21
CA GLY A 175 10.03 -10.43 -5.90
C GLY A 175 9.29 -9.47 -4.97
N VAL A 176 8.71 -9.97 -3.86
CA VAL A 176 8.05 -9.11 -2.86
C VAL A 176 9.01 -8.11 -2.20
N VAL A 177 10.27 -8.51 -1.96
CA VAL A 177 11.29 -7.63 -1.39
C VAL A 177 11.60 -6.48 -2.36
N ASN A 178 11.76 -6.79 -3.64
CA ASN A 178 12.01 -5.80 -4.69
C ASN A 178 10.80 -4.87 -4.91
N ALA A 179 9.58 -5.41 -4.84
CA ALA A 179 8.35 -4.62 -4.93
C ALA A 179 8.23 -3.63 -3.76
N MET A 180 8.49 -4.10 -2.53
CA MET A 180 8.50 -3.25 -1.34
C MET A 180 9.61 -2.20 -1.36
N ALA A 181 10.80 -2.54 -1.88
CA ALA A 181 11.88 -1.58 -2.09
C ALA A 181 11.48 -0.49 -3.10
N SER A 182 10.83 -0.87 -4.20
CA SER A 182 10.34 0.06 -5.23
C SER A 182 9.25 0.98 -4.69
N ALA A 183 8.31 0.44 -3.89
CA ALA A 183 7.33 1.24 -3.17
C ALA A 183 7.99 2.20 -2.17
N GLY A 184 9.02 1.76 -1.44
CA GLY A 184 9.84 2.61 -0.57
C GLY A 184 10.47 3.78 -1.31
N ALA A 185 11.04 3.52 -2.49
CA ALA A 185 11.63 4.56 -3.33
C ALA A 185 10.57 5.56 -3.84
N PHE A 186 9.37 5.10 -4.22
CA PHE A 186 8.25 5.99 -4.57
C PHE A 186 7.84 6.87 -3.38
N VAL A 187 7.64 6.26 -2.21
CA VAL A 187 7.22 6.97 -1.00
C VAL A 187 8.26 8.01 -0.60
N ALA A 188 9.56 7.68 -0.64
CA ALA A 188 10.63 8.63 -0.36
C ALA A 188 10.61 9.83 -1.32
N ARG A 189 10.43 9.58 -2.63
CA ARG A 189 10.25 10.67 -3.62
C ARG A 189 9.05 11.54 -3.29
N LYS A 190 7.91 10.93 -2.95
CA LYS A 190 6.68 11.66 -2.65
C LYS A 190 6.80 12.49 -1.38
N ARG A 191 7.45 11.96 -0.34
CA ARG A 191 7.73 12.65 0.94
C ARG A 191 8.67 13.84 0.79
N SER A 192 9.61 13.75 -0.14
CA SER A 192 10.57 14.84 -0.43
C SER A 192 10.00 15.91 -1.37
N ALA A 193 8.91 15.60 -2.07
CA ALA A 193 8.27 16.52 -3.00
C ALA A 193 7.29 17.46 -2.29
N PRO A 194 6.98 18.65 -2.86
CA PRO A 194 5.89 19.48 -2.37
C PRO A 194 4.56 18.70 -2.31
N ALA A 195 3.73 19.01 -1.31
CA ALA A 195 2.39 18.42 -1.19
C ALA A 195 1.59 18.55 -2.49
N GLY A 196 0.95 17.47 -2.92
CA GLY A 196 0.20 17.40 -4.19
C GLY A 196 1.06 17.28 -5.47
N ALA A 197 2.39 17.36 -5.39
CA ALA A 197 3.25 17.19 -6.56
C ALA A 197 3.18 15.76 -7.13
N LYS A 198 3.19 15.65 -8.46
CA LYS A 198 3.37 14.36 -9.13
C LYS A 198 4.84 13.96 -9.08
N VAL A 199 5.09 12.69 -8.80
CA VAL A 199 6.43 12.08 -8.83
C VAL A 199 6.43 10.88 -9.76
N GLN A 200 7.60 10.48 -10.24
CA GLN A 200 7.73 9.32 -11.11
C GLN A 200 7.26 8.03 -10.41
N GLY A 201 6.36 7.31 -11.06
CA GLY A 201 5.93 5.96 -10.68
C GLY A 201 7.02 4.90 -10.86
N PHE A 202 6.60 3.64 -10.91
CA PHE A 202 7.48 2.49 -11.14
C PHE A 202 8.02 2.47 -12.57
N SER A 203 9.34 2.39 -12.67
CA SER A 203 10.06 2.20 -13.92
C SER A 203 9.98 0.76 -14.41
N GLU A 204 10.38 0.53 -15.67
CA GLU A 204 10.48 -0.82 -16.22
C GLU A 204 11.50 -1.68 -15.44
N ASN A 205 12.61 -1.08 -15.01
CA ASN A 205 13.62 -1.78 -14.21
C ASN A 205 13.04 -2.24 -12.85
N ASP A 206 12.19 -1.42 -12.23
CA ASP A 206 11.52 -1.79 -10.98
C ASP A 206 10.62 -3.02 -11.19
N ARG A 207 9.86 -3.04 -12.30
CA ARG A 207 8.98 -4.17 -12.67
C ARG A 207 9.76 -5.44 -12.96
N VAL A 208 10.84 -5.34 -13.73
CA VAL A 208 11.70 -6.48 -14.04
C VAL A 208 12.36 -7.05 -12.77
N ALA A 209 12.79 -6.19 -11.85
CA ALA A 209 13.35 -6.64 -10.57
C ALA A 209 12.31 -7.35 -9.70
N ALA A 210 11.07 -6.83 -9.66
CA ALA A 210 9.98 -7.42 -8.90
C ALA A 210 9.53 -8.81 -9.42
N LEU A 211 9.78 -9.13 -10.68
CA LEU A 211 9.52 -10.45 -11.25
C LEU A 211 10.62 -11.49 -10.94
N GLY A 212 11.65 -11.14 -10.17
CA GLY A 212 12.66 -12.10 -9.72
C GLY A 212 13.50 -12.67 -10.87
N ASN A 213 14.42 -11.87 -11.44
CA ASN A 213 15.41 -12.29 -12.44
C ASN A 213 14.90 -13.22 -13.56
N ALA A 214 14.31 -12.64 -14.61
CA ALA A 214 14.03 -13.32 -15.89
C ALA A 214 15.29 -13.73 -16.69
N ASN A 215 16.47 -13.86 -16.05
CA ASN A 215 17.72 -14.29 -16.67
C ASN A 215 18.39 -15.36 -15.81
N LYS A 216 18.08 -16.63 -16.11
CA LYS A 216 19.02 -17.75 -16.06
C LYS A 216 19.01 -18.43 -17.42
#